data_AF-A0AAJ4LUD1-F1
#
_entry.id   AF-A0AAJ4LUD1-F1
#
_cell.length_a   1.000
_cell.length_b   1.000
_cell.length_c   1.000
_cell.angle_alpha   90.00
_cell.angle_beta   90.00
_cell.angle_gamma   90.00
#
_symmetry.space_group_name_H-M   'P 1'
#
loop_
_entity.id
_entity.type
_entity.pdbx_description
1 polymer ?
#
loop_
_entity_poly.entity_id
_entity_poly.type
_entity_poly.pdbx_seq_one_letter_code
_entity_poly.pdbx_strand_id
1 'polypeptide(L)'
;MIKRLSLLLVLLSSLAHAQTVYTWVDANGVLHFSDTPGTGAKSITLPDLDASAPAPHVESTQKMDAAQPNTTQASSAKETAVEPAQPSSSDEAPAELQLSMASPANDATIRSNRGLIFIRMESNRKLDVGEQLQLLLNGHRYGAPQTSLTWQLKNIDRGTHTLAVQAYRNGKIIASSSPISVHLHRTSIK
;
A
#
# COMPACT_ATOMS: atom_id res chain seq x y z
N MET A 1 19.05 65.53 -5.76
CA MET A 1 20.23 64.78 -6.26
C MET A 1 20.56 63.64 -5.28
N ILE A 2 19.60 62.80 -4.85
CA ILE A 2 19.19 61.55 -5.54
C ILE A 2 20.36 60.90 -6.33
N LYS A 3 20.86 59.75 -5.83
CA LYS A 3 21.65 58.65 -6.48
C LYS A 3 22.79 58.05 -5.62
N ARG A 4 22.54 57.71 -4.33
CA ARG A 4 23.41 56.79 -3.54
C ARG A 4 22.63 55.85 -2.59
N LEU A 5 21.38 55.52 -2.91
CA LEU A 5 20.52 54.64 -2.11
C LEU A 5 19.92 53.49 -2.95
N SER A 6 20.74 52.88 -3.80
CA SER A 6 20.31 51.85 -4.76
C SER A 6 21.06 50.53 -4.58
N LEU A 7 21.40 50.20 -3.33
CA LEU A 7 22.06 48.94 -2.94
C LEU A 7 21.36 48.30 -1.73
N LEU A 8 20.03 48.37 -1.69
CA LEU A 8 19.20 47.75 -0.65
C LEU A 8 17.84 47.29 -1.20
N LEU A 9 17.80 46.71 -2.41
CA LEU A 9 16.56 46.30 -3.08
C LEU A 9 16.65 44.96 -3.85
N VAL A 10 17.59 44.08 -3.51
CA VAL A 10 17.67 42.71 -4.07
C VAL A 10 18.03 41.70 -2.97
N LEU A 11 17.26 41.70 -1.88
CA LEU A 11 17.39 40.67 -0.83
C LEU A 11 16.05 40.44 -0.12
N LEU A 12 15.04 40.05 -0.91
CA LEU A 12 13.72 39.64 -0.42
C LEU A 12 13.33 38.28 -1.02
N SER A 13 14.25 37.32 -0.93
CA SER A 13 14.03 35.94 -1.40
C SER A 13 13.09 35.19 -0.46
N SER A 14 11.87 34.96 -0.92
CA SER A 14 11.00 33.81 -0.62
C SER A 14 11.08 33.21 0.81
N LEU A 15 10.12 33.56 1.67
CA LEU A 15 9.82 32.74 2.86
C LEU A 15 9.19 31.41 2.42
N ALA A 16 9.92 30.31 2.62
CA ALA A 16 9.37 28.97 2.49
C ALA A 16 8.25 28.77 3.54
N HIS A 17 7.03 28.46 3.07
CA HIS A 17 5.92 28.13 3.95
C HIS A 17 5.95 26.63 4.27
N ALA A 18 6.40 26.27 5.47
CA ALA A 18 6.20 24.93 6.01
C ALA A 18 4.72 24.76 6.37
N GLN A 19 3.97 23.96 5.60
CA GLN A 19 2.57 23.68 5.88
C GLN A 19 2.45 22.80 7.13
N THR A 20 2.05 23.43 8.24
CA THR A 20 1.84 22.75 9.53
C THR A 20 0.40 22.28 9.59
N VAL A 21 0.20 20.96 9.51
CA VAL A 21 -1.13 20.33 9.62
C VAL A 21 -1.40 20.02 11.09
N TYR A 22 -2.51 20.51 11.63
CA TYR A 22 -2.90 20.29 13.02
C TYR A 22 -3.92 19.16 13.13
N THR A 23 -3.78 18.33 14.16
CA THR A 23 -4.73 17.26 14.49
C THR A 23 -5.30 17.44 15.89
N TRP A 24 -6.56 17.09 16.07
CA TRP A 24 -7.16 16.94 17.40
C TRP A 24 -8.15 15.78 17.42
N VAL A 25 -8.38 15.24 18.60
CA VAL A 25 -9.39 14.21 18.85
C VAL A 25 -10.55 14.88 19.57
N ASP A 26 -11.77 14.70 19.07
CA ASP A 26 -12.96 15.24 19.73
C ASP A 26 -13.45 14.34 20.89
N ALA A 27 -14.48 14.80 21.61
CA ALA A 27 -15.03 14.08 22.76
C ALA A 27 -15.64 12.70 22.40
N ASN A 28 -15.84 12.40 21.12
CA ASN A 28 -16.34 11.10 20.62
C ASN A 28 -15.20 10.19 20.12
N GLY A 29 -13.94 10.61 20.27
CA GLY A 29 -12.77 9.84 19.82
C GLY A 29 -12.49 9.97 18.32
N VAL A 30 -13.14 10.89 17.60
CA VAL A 30 -12.93 11.10 16.17
C VAL A 30 -11.75 12.03 15.95
N LEU A 31 -10.81 11.61 15.09
CA LEU A 31 -9.62 12.39 14.73
C LEU A 31 -9.95 13.36 13.59
N HIS A 32 -9.75 14.65 13.83
CA HIS A 32 -9.95 15.74 12.86
C HIS A 32 -8.60 16.33 12.43
N PHE A 33 -8.56 16.86 11.21
CA PHE A 33 -7.40 17.52 10.60
C PHE A 33 -7.80 18.93 10.17
N SER A 34 -6.95 19.94 10.43
CA SER A 34 -7.15 21.31 9.94
C SER A 34 -5.84 22.04 9.69
N ASP A 35 -5.85 22.90 8.68
CA ASP A 35 -4.78 23.84 8.36
C ASP A 35 -4.95 25.20 9.08
N THR A 36 -5.94 25.32 9.97
CA THR A 36 -6.19 26.52 10.79
C THR A 36 -6.05 26.22 12.29
N PRO A 37 -5.30 27.03 13.07
CA PRO A 37 -5.00 26.72 14.46
C PRO A 37 -6.19 26.95 15.40
N GLY A 38 -6.68 25.87 16.02
CA GLY A 38 -7.67 25.91 17.10
C GLY A 38 -7.05 26.05 18.49
N THR A 39 -7.79 26.66 19.43
CA THR A 39 -7.35 26.84 20.82
C THR A 39 -7.22 25.50 21.55
N GLY A 40 -6.01 25.18 22.04
CA GLY A 40 -5.70 23.96 22.79
C GLY A 40 -4.75 22.97 22.09
N ALA A 41 -4.26 23.31 20.89
CA ALA A 41 -3.35 22.44 20.14
C ALA A 41 -2.02 22.17 20.88
N LYS A 42 -1.63 20.90 20.96
CA LYS A 42 -0.30 20.46 21.39
C LYS A 42 0.55 20.16 20.15
N SER A 43 1.70 20.80 20.01
CA SER A 43 2.59 20.63 18.87
C SER A 43 3.16 19.21 18.81
N ILE A 44 3.07 18.57 17.63
CA ILE A 44 3.77 17.33 17.32
C ILE A 44 4.93 17.67 16.38
N THR A 45 6.15 17.40 16.82
CA THR A 45 7.36 17.55 15.99
C THR A 45 7.45 16.36 15.03
N LEU A 46 7.58 16.63 13.73
CA LEU A 46 7.83 15.59 12.74
C LEU A 46 9.23 14.99 12.95
N PRO A 47 9.41 13.66 12.78
CA PRO A 47 10.74 13.06 12.84
C PRO A 47 11.60 13.58 11.70
N ASP A 48 12.90 13.77 11.98
CA ASP A 48 13.87 14.21 11.01
C ASP A 48 14.05 13.16 9.91
N LEU A 49 13.84 13.57 8.65
CA LEU A 49 13.96 12.69 7.47
C LEU A 49 15.42 12.53 7.01
N ASP A 50 16.34 13.36 7.49
CA ASP A 50 17.77 13.27 7.22
C ASP A 50 18.50 12.39 8.26
N ALA A 51 17.79 11.84 9.25
CA ALA A 51 18.34 10.92 10.23
C ALA A 51 18.75 9.58 9.60
N SER A 52 20.06 9.32 9.53
CA SER A 52 20.59 8.03 9.08
C SER A 52 19.98 6.87 9.87
N ALA A 53 19.47 5.86 9.17
CA ALA A 53 18.92 4.66 9.78
C ALA A 53 19.95 3.98 10.70
N PRO A 54 19.55 3.50 11.90
CA PRO A 54 20.44 2.75 12.77
C PRO A 54 20.88 1.44 12.10
N ALA A 55 22.11 1.01 12.39
CA ALA A 55 22.70 -0.18 11.80
C ALA A 55 21.88 -1.44 12.12
N PRO A 56 21.72 -2.39 11.17
CA PRO A 56 20.94 -3.59 11.39
C PRO A 56 21.62 -4.50 12.43
N HIS A 57 20.89 -4.87 13.48
CA HIS A 57 21.32 -5.92 14.40
C HIS A 57 20.97 -7.28 13.81
N VAL A 58 21.97 -8.13 13.61
CA VAL A 58 21.75 -9.54 13.25
C VAL A 58 21.63 -10.37 14.53
N GLU A 59 20.48 -10.98 14.75
CA GLU A 59 20.28 -11.97 15.82
C GLU A 59 20.81 -13.33 15.32
N SER A 60 21.65 -13.99 16.10
CA SER A 60 22.40 -15.16 15.62
C SER A 60 21.54 -16.43 15.62
N THR A 61 21.31 -17.02 14.45
CA THR A 61 20.49 -18.24 14.30
C THR A 61 21.09 -19.44 15.02
N GLN A 62 20.33 -20.04 15.95
CA GLN A 62 20.65 -21.36 16.51
C GLN A 62 20.29 -22.48 15.52
N LYS A 63 21.22 -23.43 15.35
CA LYS A 63 21.13 -24.56 14.43
C LYS A 63 20.21 -25.64 15.01
N MET A 64 19.17 -26.06 14.27
CA MET A 64 18.41 -27.27 14.57
C MET A 64 18.86 -28.42 13.66
N ASP A 65 19.17 -29.56 14.25
CA ASP A 65 19.85 -30.69 13.58
C ASP A 65 18.86 -31.72 13.01
N ALA A 66 19.36 -32.61 12.15
CA ALA A 66 18.55 -33.40 11.22
C ALA A 66 17.93 -34.69 11.80
N ALA A 67 16.75 -35.08 11.28
CA ALA A 67 16.30 -36.47 11.24
C ALA A 67 15.32 -36.74 10.07
N GLN A 68 15.69 -37.67 9.19
CA GLN A 68 14.91 -38.28 8.08
C GLN A 68 15.56 -39.67 7.89
N PRO A 69 14.84 -40.82 7.68
CA PRO A 69 14.11 -41.09 6.42
C PRO A 69 12.92 -42.08 6.43
N ASN A 70 12.41 -42.35 5.20
CA ASN A 70 11.63 -43.52 4.67
C ASN A 70 10.14 -43.29 4.32
N THR A 71 9.54 -43.78 3.21
CA THR A 71 10.01 -44.14 1.82
C THR A 71 8.79 -44.21 0.85
N THR A 72 9.01 -44.26 -0.47
CA THR A 72 8.14 -44.84 -1.55
C THR A 72 6.76 -44.19 -1.81
N GLN A 73 6.55 -43.37 -2.85
CA GLN A 73 6.36 -43.65 -4.30
C GLN A 73 5.08 -44.40 -4.75
N ALA A 74 4.29 -43.66 -5.54
CA ALA A 74 3.48 -44.05 -6.72
C ALA A 74 2.23 -44.95 -6.58
N SER A 75 1.08 -44.38 -6.93
CA SER A 75 0.17 -44.92 -7.97
C SER A 75 -0.84 -43.87 -8.45
N SER A 76 -1.24 -43.97 -9.72
CA SER A 76 -2.21 -43.08 -10.38
C SER A 76 -3.43 -43.89 -10.82
N ALA A 77 -4.63 -43.53 -10.37
CA ALA A 77 -5.88 -43.96 -10.96
C ALA A 77 -7.04 -43.00 -10.65
N LYS A 78 -7.92 -42.85 -11.63
CA LYS A 78 -9.15 -42.06 -11.68
C LYS A 78 -10.33 -42.98 -11.32
N GLU A 79 -11.31 -42.53 -10.51
CA GLU A 79 -12.77 -42.71 -10.72
C GLU A 79 -13.62 -42.05 -9.60
N THR A 80 -14.57 -41.20 -10.01
CA THR A 80 -15.90 -40.79 -9.47
C THR A 80 -16.46 -41.27 -8.10
N ALA A 81 -17.05 -40.29 -7.37
CA ALA A 81 -18.04 -40.38 -6.27
C ALA A 81 -17.56 -40.99 -4.93
N VAL A 82 -18.10 -40.63 -3.74
CA VAL A 82 -19.39 -40.03 -3.33
C VAL A 82 -19.16 -38.96 -2.24
N GLU A 83 -20.07 -38.00 -2.11
CA GLU A 83 -20.15 -36.98 -1.05
C GLU A 83 -20.48 -37.56 0.34
N PRO A 84 -19.77 -37.10 1.40
CA PRO A 84 -20.40 -36.91 2.71
C PRO A 84 -20.46 -35.42 3.07
N ALA A 85 -21.66 -34.93 3.35
CA ALA A 85 -21.89 -33.54 3.75
C ALA A 85 -21.49 -33.27 5.21
N GLN A 86 -21.03 -32.04 5.46
CA GLN A 86 -21.13 -31.29 6.73
C GLN A 86 -20.24 -31.77 7.91
N PRO A 87 -19.91 -30.88 8.90
CA PRO A 87 -20.72 -29.77 9.42
C PRO A 87 -20.29 -28.36 9.04
N SER A 88 -21.24 -27.62 8.47
CA SER A 88 -21.30 -26.16 8.58
C SER A 88 -21.99 -25.79 9.89
N SER A 89 -21.24 -25.39 10.92
CA SER A 89 -21.76 -24.65 12.08
C SER A 89 -20.62 -24.17 13.00
N SER A 90 -20.11 -22.97 12.73
CA SER A 90 -19.55 -22.10 13.74
C SER A 90 -20.32 -20.78 13.65
N ASP A 91 -20.89 -20.33 14.76
CA ASP A 91 -21.52 -19.02 14.88
C ASP A 91 -20.39 -17.98 14.99
N GLU A 92 -19.74 -17.72 13.85
CA GLU A 92 -18.45 -17.05 13.75
C GLU A 92 -18.65 -15.59 13.35
N ALA A 93 -17.99 -14.69 14.08
CA ALA A 93 -18.01 -13.26 13.77
C ALA A 93 -17.53 -13.01 12.32
N PRO A 94 -18.01 -11.96 11.63
CA PRO A 94 -17.68 -11.73 10.22
C PRO A 94 -16.16 -11.74 9.98
N ALA A 95 -15.68 -12.74 9.22
CA ALA A 95 -14.26 -12.95 8.99
C ALA A 95 -13.61 -11.67 8.44
N GLU A 96 -12.55 -11.19 9.10
CA GLU A 96 -11.85 -9.96 8.74
C GLU A 96 -11.37 -9.99 7.29
N LEU A 97 -11.39 -8.84 6.60
CA LEU A 97 -11.05 -8.79 5.18
C LEU A 97 -9.54 -8.91 5.00
N GLN A 98 -9.09 -9.93 4.26
CA GLN A 98 -7.68 -10.12 3.93
C GLN A 98 -7.50 -10.01 2.42
N LEU A 99 -6.50 -9.23 2.01
CA LEU A 99 -6.20 -8.94 0.61
C LEU A 99 -4.75 -9.34 0.28
N SER A 100 -4.57 -10.13 -0.77
CA SER A 100 -3.25 -10.54 -1.28
C SER A 100 -3.11 -10.20 -2.76
N MET A 101 -1.91 -9.82 -3.20
CA MET A 101 -1.66 -9.56 -4.63
C MET A 101 -1.24 -10.85 -5.33
N ALA A 102 -2.13 -11.39 -6.16
CA ALA A 102 -1.90 -12.61 -6.92
C ALA A 102 -1.14 -12.35 -8.22
N SER A 103 -1.28 -11.15 -8.79
CA SER A 103 -0.49 -10.69 -9.93
C SER A 103 -0.44 -9.15 -9.95
N PRO A 104 0.69 -8.52 -10.35
CA PRO A 104 1.98 -9.13 -10.61
C PRO A 104 2.63 -9.69 -9.34
N ALA A 105 3.67 -10.52 -9.49
CA ALA A 105 4.50 -10.94 -8.36
C ALA A 105 5.37 -9.75 -7.88
N ASN A 106 5.86 -9.82 -6.64
CA ASN A 106 6.84 -8.86 -6.14
C ASN A 106 8.14 -8.90 -6.97
N ASP A 107 8.72 -7.72 -7.20
CA ASP A 107 9.89 -7.44 -8.06
C ASP A 107 9.73 -7.90 -9.53
N ALA A 108 8.49 -8.09 -10.00
CA ALA A 108 8.24 -8.50 -11.38
C ALA A 108 8.69 -7.44 -12.40
N THR A 109 9.43 -7.90 -13.42
CA THR A 109 9.83 -7.08 -14.56
C THR A 109 8.78 -7.12 -15.66
N ILE A 110 8.12 -5.99 -15.92
CA ILE A 110 7.05 -5.84 -16.92
C ILE A 110 7.59 -5.07 -18.13
N ARG A 111 7.32 -5.54 -19.35
CA ARG A 111 7.64 -4.83 -20.60
C ARG A 111 6.37 -4.38 -21.28
N SER A 112 6.12 -3.07 -21.38
CA SER A 112 4.92 -2.53 -22.02
C SER A 112 5.11 -1.09 -22.47
N ASN A 113 5.30 -0.86 -23.78
CA ASN A 113 5.52 0.48 -24.34
C ASN A 113 4.37 1.45 -24.04
N ARG A 114 3.13 0.93 -23.91
CA ARG A 114 1.92 1.67 -23.54
C ARG A 114 1.77 1.95 -22.04
N GLY A 115 2.75 1.56 -21.22
CA GLY A 115 2.71 1.74 -19.77
C GLY A 115 1.59 0.92 -19.11
N LEU A 116 1.34 -0.31 -19.58
CA LEU A 116 0.31 -1.19 -19.02
C LEU A 116 0.87 -2.05 -17.89
N ILE A 117 0.17 -2.06 -16.76
CA ILE A 117 0.32 -3.04 -15.67
C ILE A 117 -1.06 -3.64 -15.41
N PHE A 118 -1.14 -4.96 -15.36
CA PHE A 118 -2.36 -5.68 -15.00
C PHE A 118 -2.21 -6.19 -13.56
N ILE A 119 -3.17 -5.84 -12.70
CA ILE A 119 -3.20 -6.30 -11.31
C ILE A 119 -4.39 -7.24 -11.12
N ARG A 120 -4.16 -8.34 -10.41
CA ARG A 120 -5.15 -9.25 -9.88
C ARG A 120 -4.91 -9.40 -8.38
N MET A 121 -5.91 -9.05 -7.59
CA MET A 121 -5.98 -9.32 -6.17
C MET A 121 -6.72 -10.63 -5.91
N GLU A 122 -6.40 -11.25 -4.80
CA GLU A 122 -7.20 -12.29 -4.15
C GLU A 122 -7.70 -11.75 -2.80
N SER A 123 -8.80 -12.34 -2.33
CA SER A 123 -9.49 -11.95 -1.11
C SER A 123 -10.05 -13.20 -0.43
N ASN A 124 -9.98 -13.26 0.91
CA ASN A 124 -10.52 -14.40 1.67
C ASN A 124 -12.05 -14.51 1.60
N ARG A 125 -12.74 -13.38 1.38
CA ARG A 125 -14.19 -13.33 1.13
C ARG A 125 -14.55 -12.35 0.01
N LYS A 126 -15.82 -12.37 -0.41
CA LYS A 126 -16.39 -11.34 -1.29
C LYS A 126 -16.53 -10.03 -0.52
N LEU A 127 -16.46 -8.90 -1.23
CA LEU A 127 -16.73 -7.60 -0.64
C LEU A 127 -18.20 -7.47 -0.24
N ASP A 128 -18.42 -6.88 0.93
CA ASP A 128 -19.75 -6.53 1.44
C ASP A 128 -20.28 -5.24 0.78
N VAL A 129 -21.59 -5.00 0.94
CA VAL A 129 -22.23 -3.75 0.48
C VAL A 129 -21.60 -2.55 1.20
N GLY A 130 -21.15 -1.56 0.42
CA GLY A 130 -20.48 -0.36 0.94
C GLY A 130 -18.96 -0.51 1.15
N GLU A 131 -18.38 -1.68 0.88
CA GLU A 131 -16.93 -1.83 0.75
C GLU A 131 -16.44 -1.42 -0.64
N GLN A 132 -15.29 -0.76 -0.70
CA GLN A 132 -14.63 -0.34 -1.94
C GLN A 132 -13.12 -0.54 -1.85
N LEU A 133 -12.51 -0.94 -2.96
CA LEU A 133 -11.07 -1.09 -3.12
C LEU A 133 -10.48 0.12 -3.84
N GLN A 134 -9.44 0.70 -3.26
CA GLN A 134 -8.63 1.75 -3.85
C GLN A 134 -7.23 1.20 -4.11
N LEU A 135 -6.81 1.22 -5.37
CA LEU A 135 -5.42 0.96 -5.74
C LEU A 135 -4.56 2.18 -5.35
N LEU A 136 -3.38 1.90 -4.81
CA LEU A 136 -2.29 2.85 -4.60
C LEU A 136 -1.14 2.53 -5.57
N LEU A 137 -0.64 3.57 -6.24
CA LEU A 137 0.57 3.57 -7.05
C LEU A 137 1.56 4.55 -6.41
N ASN A 138 2.73 4.06 -5.98
CA ASN A 138 3.74 4.85 -5.27
C ASN A 138 3.16 5.60 -4.05
N GLY A 139 2.23 4.98 -3.32
CA GLY A 139 1.52 5.59 -2.19
C GLY A 139 0.34 6.50 -2.55
N HIS A 140 0.22 6.93 -3.81
CA HIS A 140 -0.87 7.80 -4.28
C HIS A 140 -2.05 7.01 -4.81
N ARG A 141 -3.29 7.49 -4.60
CA ARG A 141 -4.51 6.84 -5.10
C ARG A 141 -4.53 6.84 -6.63
N TYR A 142 -4.59 5.64 -7.22
CA TYR A 142 -4.71 5.44 -8.66
C TYR A 142 -6.15 5.07 -9.03
N GLY A 143 -6.79 5.91 -9.86
CA GLY A 143 -8.16 5.71 -10.31
C GLY A 143 -9.21 5.86 -9.18
N ALA A 144 -10.49 5.71 -9.55
CA ALA A 144 -11.59 5.74 -8.61
C ALA A 144 -11.68 4.43 -7.79
N PRO A 145 -12.25 4.47 -6.57
CA PRO A 145 -12.59 3.27 -5.82
C PRO A 145 -13.55 2.35 -6.59
N GLN A 146 -13.35 1.04 -6.50
CA GLN A 146 -14.16 0.03 -7.20
C GLN A 146 -14.34 -1.24 -6.37
N THR A 147 -15.27 -2.13 -6.76
CA THR A 147 -15.47 -3.44 -6.10
C THR A 147 -14.76 -4.61 -6.80
N SER A 148 -14.19 -4.38 -7.98
CA SER A 148 -13.44 -5.41 -8.72
C SER A 148 -12.05 -5.64 -8.13
N LEU A 149 -11.65 -6.91 -8.03
CA LEU A 149 -10.29 -7.35 -7.66
C LEU A 149 -9.27 -7.23 -8.81
N THR A 150 -9.61 -6.59 -9.93
CA THR A 150 -8.71 -6.43 -11.09
C THR A 150 -8.58 -4.99 -11.54
N TRP A 151 -7.35 -4.59 -11.88
CA TRP A 151 -7.03 -3.27 -12.44
C TRP A 151 -6.19 -3.41 -13.71
N GLN A 152 -6.39 -2.48 -14.65
CA GLN A 152 -5.48 -2.24 -15.75
C GLN A 152 -4.98 -0.79 -15.66
N LEU A 153 -3.74 -0.62 -15.21
CA LEU A 153 -3.07 0.67 -15.22
C LEU A 153 -2.66 0.99 -16.66
N LYS A 154 -2.61 2.27 -17.01
CA LYS A 154 -2.33 2.76 -18.36
C LYS A 154 -1.42 3.98 -18.30
N ASN A 155 -0.51 4.11 -19.26
CA ASN A 155 0.47 5.20 -19.32
C ASN A 155 1.29 5.36 -18.03
N ILE A 156 1.59 4.27 -17.32
CA ILE A 156 2.58 4.30 -16.25
C ILE A 156 3.96 4.52 -16.87
N ASP A 157 4.81 5.31 -16.21
CA ASP A 157 6.15 5.60 -16.69
C ASP A 157 7.10 4.40 -16.54
N ARG A 158 8.30 4.52 -17.12
CA ARG A 158 9.33 3.48 -16.95
C ARG A 158 10.00 3.64 -15.58
N GLY A 159 10.38 2.53 -14.96
CA GLY A 159 11.09 2.51 -13.69
C GLY A 159 10.45 1.57 -12.67
N THR A 160 10.84 1.73 -11.40
CA THR A 160 10.28 0.97 -10.29
C THR A 160 9.01 1.64 -9.77
N HIS A 161 7.96 0.85 -9.56
CA HIS A 161 6.69 1.30 -8.98
C HIS A 161 6.29 0.40 -7.82
N THR A 162 5.77 1.00 -6.75
CA THR A 162 5.17 0.28 -5.62
C THR A 162 3.66 0.22 -5.80
N LEU A 163 3.08 -0.97 -5.63
CA LEU A 163 1.66 -1.25 -5.78
C LEU A 163 1.10 -1.79 -4.47
N ALA A 164 -0.03 -1.26 -4.02
CA ALA A 164 -0.78 -1.77 -2.87
C ALA A 164 -2.28 -1.51 -3.07
N VAL A 165 -3.15 -2.33 -2.47
CA VAL A 165 -4.61 -2.11 -2.53
C VAL A 165 -5.16 -2.00 -1.11
N GLN A 166 -5.96 -0.97 -0.87
CA GLN A 166 -6.66 -0.74 0.40
C GLN A 166 -8.17 -0.93 0.21
N ALA A 167 -8.80 -1.63 1.14
CA ALA A 167 -10.25 -1.68 1.26
C ALA A 167 -10.75 -0.62 2.23
N TYR A 168 -11.82 0.05 1.85
CA TYR A 168 -12.49 1.10 2.59
C TYR A 168 -13.96 0.73 2.82
N ARG A 169 -14.49 1.06 4.00
CA ARG A 169 -15.92 1.05 4.31
C ARG A 169 -16.26 2.38 4.98
N ASN A 170 -17.20 3.14 4.41
CA ASN A 170 -17.58 4.48 4.89
C ASN A 170 -16.38 5.43 5.13
N GLY A 171 -15.37 5.39 4.24
CA GLY A 171 -14.16 6.21 4.34
C GLY A 171 -13.07 5.71 5.32
N LYS A 172 -13.38 4.72 6.18
CA LYS A 172 -12.39 4.06 7.04
C LYS A 172 -11.70 2.92 6.28
N ILE A 173 -10.37 2.82 6.39
CA ILE A 173 -9.62 1.63 5.92
C ILE A 173 -9.97 0.43 6.79
N ILE A 174 -10.35 -0.68 6.16
CA ILE A 174 -10.72 -1.93 6.81
C ILE A 174 -9.78 -3.10 6.48
N ALA A 175 -8.97 -2.96 5.42
CA ALA A 175 -7.89 -3.89 5.08
C ALA A 175 -6.88 -3.22 4.15
N SER A 176 -5.65 -3.72 4.12
CA SER A 176 -4.64 -3.37 3.13
C SER A 176 -3.90 -4.63 2.69
N SER A 177 -3.55 -4.72 1.41
CA SER A 177 -2.53 -5.66 0.96
C SER A 177 -1.16 -5.24 1.48
N SER A 178 -0.23 -6.19 1.54
CA SER A 178 1.19 -5.87 1.53
C SER A 178 1.53 -5.06 0.26
N PRO A 179 2.43 -4.07 0.33
CA PRO A 179 2.96 -3.42 -0.86
C PRO A 179 3.91 -4.36 -1.59
N ILE A 180 3.93 -4.28 -2.93
CA ILE A 180 4.93 -4.94 -3.77
C ILE A 180 5.61 -3.92 -4.68
N SER A 181 6.83 -4.21 -5.11
CA SER A 181 7.54 -3.47 -6.15
C SER A 181 7.42 -4.15 -7.51
N VAL A 182 7.43 -3.38 -8.59
CA VAL A 182 7.53 -3.88 -9.98
C VAL A 182 8.40 -2.97 -10.82
N HIS A 183 9.05 -3.52 -11.86
CA HIS A 183 9.94 -2.77 -12.75
C HIS A 183 9.35 -2.68 -14.17
N LEU A 184 8.86 -1.51 -14.56
CA LEU A 184 8.25 -1.28 -15.87
C LEU A 184 9.27 -0.76 -16.88
N HIS A 185 9.47 -1.52 -17.96
CA HIS A 185 10.27 -1.15 -19.11
C HIS A 185 9.37 -0.67 -20.26
N ARG A 186 9.73 0.49 -20.83
CA ARG A 186 9.10 1.08 -22.02
C ARG A 186 10.20 1.39 -23.04
N THR A 187 10.06 0.90 -24.27
CA THR A 187 10.90 1.35 -25.39
C THR A 187 10.35 2.69 -25.88
N SER A 188 11.20 3.72 -25.94
CA SER A 188 10.88 4.93 -26.69
C SER A 188 11.20 4.68 -28.16
N ILE A 189 10.19 4.82 -29.02
CA ILE A 189 10.43 5.10 -30.44
C ILE A 189 10.77 6.59 -30.58
N LYS A 190 11.58 6.93 -31.58
CA LYS A 190 12.04 8.28 -31.91
C LYS A 190 11.49 8.67 -33.29
#